data_AF-H8I721-F1
#
_entry.id   AF-H8I721-F1
#
_cell.length_a   1.000
_cell.length_b   1.000
_cell.length_c   1.000
_cell.angle_alpha   90.00
_cell.angle_beta   90.00
_cell.angle_gamma   90.00
#
_symmetry.space_group_name_H-M   'P 1'
#
loop_
_entity.id
_entity.type
_entity.pdbx_description
1 polymer ?
#
loop_
_entity_poly.entity_id
_entity_poly.type
_entity_poly.pdbx_seq_one_letter_code
_entity_poly.pdbx_strand_id
1 'polypeptide(L)'
;MDVLVMAGGKGERMGGIEKPMLLLCGKPLISYVLEALSKSSSIGKIYVAVSPSVPQTSDYIKKWPDKRVSIVMTPGSGYIEDMAFAVRALGHREPLLVVSADLPLITPAIIERVISEYHRCGKEALSVRVEAHGASSRQYLQTNTGVLTIPAGLNVVHGAHIDRAQDEYVLILEDPSLAANVNYRKDLTYCEQIFAGKHGEDERRHLRE
;
A
#
# COMPACT_ATOMS: atom_id res chain seq x y z
N MET A 1 10.10 -11.71 1.56
CA MET A 1 8.77 -11.70 0.89
C MET A 1 8.83 -10.74 -0.28
N ASP A 2 8.40 -11.16 -1.47
CA ASP A 2 8.27 -10.28 -2.63
C ASP A 2 6.99 -9.42 -2.50
N VAL A 3 6.93 -8.32 -3.27
CA VAL A 3 5.87 -7.32 -3.15
C VAL A 3 5.25 -7.00 -4.49
N LEU A 4 3.93 -6.86 -4.53
CA LEU A 4 3.18 -6.28 -5.62
C LEU A 4 2.58 -4.94 -5.20
N VAL A 5 3.09 -3.84 -5.75
CA VAL A 5 2.55 -2.50 -5.57
C VAL A 5 1.50 -2.22 -6.64
N MET A 6 0.25 -2.00 -6.24
CA MET A 6 -0.86 -1.73 -7.13
C MET A 6 -0.93 -0.23 -7.47
N ALA A 7 -0.50 0.13 -8.68
CA ALA A 7 -0.39 1.51 -9.15
C ALA A 7 -1.14 1.78 -10.48
N GLY A 8 -1.90 0.81 -10.99
CA GLY A 8 -2.56 0.87 -12.31
C GLY A 8 -3.92 1.58 -12.38
N GLY A 9 -4.40 2.20 -11.30
CA GLY A 9 -5.73 2.79 -11.24
C GLY A 9 -5.84 4.11 -12.02
N LYS A 10 -6.91 4.26 -12.80
CA LYS A 10 -7.16 5.40 -13.73
C LYS A 10 -7.20 6.80 -13.09
N GLY A 11 -7.31 6.93 -11.78
CA GLY A 11 -7.31 8.24 -11.10
C GLY A 11 -8.43 9.20 -11.54
N GLU A 12 -9.52 8.71 -12.14
CA GLU A 12 -10.56 9.52 -12.81
C GLU A 12 -11.13 10.64 -11.92
N ARG A 13 -11.08 10.45 -10.59
CA ARG A 13 -11.56 11.40 -9.58
C ARG A 13 -10.63 12.59 -9.33
N MET A 14 -9.49 12.67 -10.02
CA MET A 14 -8.40 13.63 -9.78
C MET A 14 -8.10 14.55 -10.97
N GLY A 15 -9.02 14.64 -11.94
CA GLY A 15 -8.92 15.56 -13.07
C GLY A 15 -7.82 15.20 -14.05
N GLY A 16 -7.55 13.90 -14.24
CA GLY A 16 -6.56 13.39 -15.19
C GLY A 16 -5.14 13.23 -14.64
N ILE A 17 -4.90 13.54 -13.36
CA ILE A 17 -3.62 13.24 -12.71
C ILE A 17 -3.62 11.79 -12.21
N GLU A 18 -2.56 11.06 -12.54
CA GLU A 18 -2.32 9.72 -12.03
C GLU A 18 -2.13 9.77 -10.51
N LYS A 19 -3.00 9.07 -9.77
CA LYS A 19 -3.01 9.09 -8.30
C LYS A 19 -1.62 8.80 -7.68
N PRO A 20 -0.84 7.80 -8.14
CA PRO A 20 0.49 7.54 -7.60
C PRO A 20 1.47 8.72 -7.74
N MET A 21 1.22 9.62 -8.70
CA MET A 21 2.03 10.80 -9.00
C MET A 21 1.57 12.08 -8.29
N LEU A 22 0.52 12.02 -7.47
CA LEU A 22 0.14 13.15 -6.62
C LEU A 22 1.28 13.49 -5.68
N LEU A 23 1.53 14.79 -5.52
CA LEU A 23 2.58 15.27 -4.65
C LEU A 23 2.04 15.44 -3.24
N LEU A 24 2.71 14.78 -2.30
CA LEU A 24 2.61 15.05 -0.87
C LEU A 24 3.94 15.66 -0.45
N CYS A 25 3.92 16.85 0.15
CA CYS A 25 5.14 17.57 0.55
C CYS A 25 6.21 17.65 -0.58
N GLY A 26 5.78 17.81 -1.83
CA GLY A 26 6.64 17.89 -3.01
C GLY A 26 7.14 16.56 -3.58
N LYS A 27 6.78 15.42 -3.00
CA LYS A 27 7.19 14.07 -3.47
C LYS A 27 5.98 13.23 -3.92
N PRO A 28 6.08 12.45 -5.02
CA PRO A 28 5.02 11.54 -5.43
C PRO A 28 4.62 10.54 -4.34
N LEU A 29 3.32 10.23 -4.22
CA LEU A 29 2.81 9.27 -3.23
C LEU A 29 3.52 7.91 -3.31
N ILE A 30 3.71 7.39 -4.52
CA ILE A 30 4.35 6.08 -4.74
C ILE A 30 5.79 6.03 -4.21
N SER A 31 6.50 7.16 -4.19
CA SER A 31 7.87 7.22 -3.69
C SER A 31 7.94 6.90 -2.20
N TYR A 32 6.95 7.34 -1.41
CA TYR A 32 6.87 7.01 0.01
C TYR A 32 6.73 5.50 0.24
N VAL A 33 5.84 4.86 -0.53
CA VAL A 33 5.62 3.42 -0.47
C VAL A 33 6.90 2.66 -0.86
N LEU A 34 7.53 3.02 -1.97
CA LEU A 34 8.74 2.36 -2.45
C LEU A 34 9.92 2.55 -1.49
N GLU A 35 10.09 3.73 -0.91
CA GLU A 35 11.14 3.98 0.10
C GLU A 35 10.93 3.13 1.36
N ALA A 36 9.69 3.02 1.85
CA ALA A 36 9.38 2.20 3.01
C ALA A 36 9.65 0.71 2.74
N LEU A 37 9.22 0.22 1.57
CA LEU A 37 9.52 -1.15 1.12
C LEU A 37 11.03 -1.38 0.97
N SER A 38 11.75 -0.41 0.40
CA SER A 38 13.18 -0.52 0.16
C SER A 38 13.99 -0.60 1.46
N LYS A 39 13.51 0.08 2.51
CA LYS A 39 14.12 0.11 3.85
C LYS A 39 13.73 -1.08 4.74
N SER A 40 12.78 -1.91 4.30
CA SER A 40 12.32 -3.08 5.06
C SER A 40 13.21 -4.29 4.78
N SER A 41 13.77 -4.90 5.82
CA SER A 41 14.72 -6.01 5.71
C SER A 41 14.11 -7.29 5.16
N SER A 42 12.81 -7.52 5.38
CA SER A 42 12.12 -8.72 4.93
C SER A 42 11.68 -8.67 3.46
N ILE A 43 11.96 -7.57 2.75
CA ILE A 43 11.47 -7.33 1.38
C ILE A 43 12.49 -7.76 0.32
N GLY A 44 12.01 -8.64 -0.57
CA GLY A 44 12.73 -9.13 -1.74
C GLY A 44 12.52 -8.24 -2.96
N LYS A 45 11.99 -8.82 -4.04
CA LYS A 45 11.66 -8.06 -5.27
C LYS A 45 10.39 -7.24 -5.07
N ILE A 46 10.34 -6.10 -5.75
CA ILE A 46 9.20 -5.18 -5.74
C ILE A 46 8.69 -5.05 -7.17
N TYR A 47 7.50 -5.56 -7.42
CA TYR A 47 6.82 -5.46 -8.71
C TYR A 47 5.78 -4.35 -8.61
N VAL A 48 5.82 -3.38 -9.51
CA VAL A 48 4.84 -2.30 -9.60
C VAL A 48 3.88 -2.62 -10.74
N ALA A 49 2.64 -2.96 -10.39
CA ALA A 49 1.56 -3.17 -11.34
C ALA A 49 1.07 -1.82 -11.86
N VAL A 50 1.34 -1.54 -13.13
CA VAL A 50 0.89 -0.35 -13.84
C VAL A 50 0.00 -0.75 -15.01
N SER A 51 -0.87 0.14 -15.47
CA SER A 51 -1.71 -0.09 -16.65
C SER A 51 -1.45 0.98 -17.72
N PRO A 52 -1.96 0.83 -18.95
CA PRO A 52 -1.85 1.86 -19.98
C PRO A 52 -2.45 3.22 -19.60
N SER A 53 -3.27 3.26 -18.54
CA SER A 53 -3.86 4.50 -18.02
C SER A 53 -2.95 5.33 -17.12
N VAL A 54 -1.75 4.81 -16.78
CA VAL A 54 -0.78 5.47 -15.89
C VAL A 54 0.65 5.57 -16.49
N PRO A 55 0.83 6.14 -17.70
CA PRO A 55 2.13 6.24 -18.35
C PRO A 55 3.18 7.04 -17.55
N GLN A 56 2.79 8.11 -16.84
CA GLN A 56 3.72 8.93 -16.05
C GLN A 56 4.30 8.12 -14.88
N THR A 57 3.47 7.33 -14.21
CA THR A 57 3.87 6.40 -13.16
C THR A 57 4.83 5.37 -13.72
N SER A 58 4.52 4.77 -14.87
CA SER A 58 5.42 3.81 -15.54
C SER A 58 6.81 4.41 -15.80
N ASP A 59 6.87 5.61 -16.37
CA ASP A 59 8.14 6.28 -16.66
C ASP A 59 8.90 6.73 -15.42
N TYR A 60 8.18 7.08 -14.35
CA TYR A 60 8.78 7.38 -13.05
C TYR A 60 9.47 6.14 -12.45
N ILE A 61 8.79 5.00 -12.48
CA ILE A 61 9.30 3.75 -11.89
C ILE A 61 10.49 3.19 -12.67
N LYS A 62 10.54 3.32 -14.00
CA LYS A 62 11.71 2.92 -14.81
C LYS A 62 13.00 3.64 -14.40
N LYS A 63 12.88 4.83 -13.80
CA LYS A 63 14.00 5.66 -13.33
C LYS A 63 14.26 5.49 -11.83
N TRP A 64 13.54 4.61 -11.15
CA TRP A 64 13.70 4.39 -9.72
C TRP A 64 15.08 3.78 -9.40
N PRO A 65 15.80 4.26 -8.38
CA PRO A 65 17.18 3.85 -8.15
C PRO A 65 17.34 2.44 -7.56
N ASP A 66 16.33 1.90 -6.87
CA ASP A 66 16.39 0.54 -6.32
C ASP A 66 16.19 -0.51 -7.42
N LYS A 67 17.23 -1.29 -7.70
CA LYS A 67 17.25 -2.35 -8.73
C LYS A 67 16.31 -3.52 -8.42
N ARG A 68 15.77 -3.63 -7.19
CA ARG A 68 14.74 -4.61 -6.85
C ARG A 68 13.37 -4.22 -7.39
N VAL A 69 13.18 -2.95 -7.78
CA VAL A 69 11.92 -2.42 -8.30
C VAL A 69 11.82 -2.66 -9.81
N SER A 70 10.74 -3.29 -10.24
CA SER A 70 10.44 -3.57 -11.65
C SER A 70 8.95 -3.39 -11.94
N ILE A 71 8.60 -3.24 -13.21
CA ILE A 71 7.21 -3.00 -13.63
C ILE A 71 6.59 -4.31 -14.14
N VAL A 72 5.33 -4.53 -13.80
CA VAL A 72 4.44 -5.48 -14.48
C VAL A 72 3.29 -4.70 -15.12
N MET A 73 3.13 -4.81 -16.44
CA MET A 73 2.04 -4.15 -17.15
C MET A 73 0.77 -4.99 -17.03
N THR A 74 -0.31 -4.39 -16.53
CA THR A 74 -1.62 -5.01 -16.36
C THR A 74 -2.66 -4.40 -17.32
N PRO A 75 -3.77 -5.10 -17.59
CA PRO A 75 -4.82 -4.58 -18.48
C PRO A 75 -5.55 -3.33 -17.94
N GLY A 76 -5.53 -3.06 -16.64
CA GLY A 76 -6.32 -1.99 -16.04
C GLY A 76 -7.79 -2.36 -15.86
N SER A 77 -8.09 -3.65 -15.68
CA SER A 77 -9.46 -4.19 -15.63
C SER A 77 -10.13 -4.02 -14.26
N GLY A 78 -9.34 -3.78 -13.21
CA GLY A 78 -9.82 -3.66 -11.84
C GLY A 78 -8.74 -4.11 -10.85
N TYR A 79 -8.93 -3.82 -9.57
CA TYR A 79 -7.89 -4.10 -8.56
C TYR A 79 -7.63 -5.60 -8.42
N ILE A 80 -8.69 -6.41 -8.31
CA ILE A 80 -8.57 -7.86 -8.10
C ILE A 80 -8.08 -8.54 -9.38
N GLU A 81 -8.64 -8.13 -10.52
CA GLU A 81 -8.31 -8.66 -11.84
C GLU A 81 -6.84 -8.40 -12.19
N ASP A 82 -6.36 -7.17 -11.97
CA ASP A 82 -4.98 -6.80 -12.25
C ASP A 82 -3.99 -7.44 -11.25
N MET A 83 -4.38 -7.58 -9.99
CA MET A 83 -3.56 -8.28 -8.99
C MET A 83 -3.36 -9.73 -9.42
N ALA A 84 -4.45 -10.43 -9.74
CA ALA A 84 -4.38 -11.82 -10.18
C ALA A 84 -3.62 -11.96 -11.51
N PHE A 85 -3.85 -11.04 -12.46
CA PHE A 85 -3.10 -10.98 -13.71
C PHE A 85 -1.60 -10.83 -13.47
N ALA A 86 -1.18 -9.88 -12.63
CA ALA A 86 0.22 -9.62 -12.34
C ALA A 86 0.90 -10.83 -11.70
N VAL A 87 0.27 -11.44 -10.70
CA VAL A 87 0.79 -12.66 -10.04
C VAL A 87 0.98 -13.79 -11.04
N ARG A 88 0.01 -14.02 -11.95
CA ARG A 88 0.11 -15.03 -13.01
C ARG A 88 1.22 -14.70 -14.01
N ALA A 89 1.29 -13.46 -14.47
CA ALA A 89 2.29 -13.00 -15.44
C ALA A 89 3.72 -13.13 -14.89
N LEU A 90 3.90 -12.96 -13.59
CA LEU A 90 5.18 -13.16 -12.89
C LEU A 90 5.48 -14.63 -12.59
N GLY A 91 4.51 -15.54 -12.75
CA GLY A 91 4.63 -16.93 -12.32
C GLY A 91 4.87 -17.07 -10.82
N HIS A 92 4.43 -16.09 -10.01
CA HIS A 92 4.74 -16.05 -8.59
C HIS A 92 3.85 -17.03 -7.81
N ARG A 93 4.46 -17.97 -7.10
CA ARG A 93 3.74 -19.04 -6.37
C ARG A 93 3.76 -18.89 -4.85
N GLU A 94 4.73 -18.17 -4.32
CA GLU A 94 4.89 -17.96 -2.88
C GLU A 94 3.92 -16.89 -2.32
N PRO A 95 3.83 -16.74 -0.99
CA PRO A 95 3.22 -15.57 -0.37
C PRO A 95 3.88 -14.26 -0.82
N LEU A 96 3.07 -13.27 -1.15
CA LEU A 96 3.53 -11.92 -1.49
C LEU A 96 2.72 -10.85 -0.79
N LEU A 97 3.40 -9.75 -0.47
CA LEU A 97 2.77 -8.55 0.06
C LEU A 97 2.13 -7.77 -1.10
N VAL A 98 0.87 -7.39 -0.97
CA VAL A 98 0.15 -6.54 -1.92
C VAL A 98 -0.10 -5.19 -1.26
N VAL A 99 0.41 -4.12 -1.87
CA VAL A 99 0.39 -2.77 -1.30
C VAL A 99 -0.22 -1.80 -2.28
N SER A 100 -1.13 -0.94 -1.83
CA SER A 100 -1.63 0.16 -2.64
C SER A 100 -0.61 1.29 -2.74
N ALA A 101 -0.46 1.89 -3.93
CA ALA A 101 0.49 2.99 -4.16
C ALA A 101 0.10 4.32 -3.48
N ASP A 102 -1.04 4.38 -2.81
CA ASP A 102 -1.62 5.58 -2.16
C ASP A 102 -1.51 5.56 -0.64
N LEU A 103 -0.51 4.86 -0.09
CA LEU A 103 -0.24 4.72 1.34
C LEU A 103 1.02 5.50 1.76
N PRO A 104 1.03 6.84 1.68
CA PRO A 104 2.24 7.62 1.90
C PRO A 104 2.79 7.56 3.33
N LEU A 105 1.96 7.13 4.29
CA LEU A 105 2.34 7.03 5.70
C LEU A 105 2.82 5.64 6.12
N ILE A 106 2.88 4.68 5.20
CA ILE A 106 3.41 3.34 5.49
C ILE A 106 4.88 3.44 5.92
N THR A 107 5.27 2.65 6.92
CA THR A 107 6.63 2.63 7.47
C THR A 107 7.22 1.22 7.40
N PRO A 108 8.56 1.09 7.43
CA PRO A 108 9.19 -0.22 7.53
C PRO A 108 8.70 -1.03 8.75
N ALA A 109 8.51 -0.38 9.90
CA ALA A 109 8.01 -1.04 11.10
C ALA A 109 6.61 -1.66 10.91
N ILE A 110 5.71 -0.97 10.21
CA ILE A 110 4.39 -1.51 9.86
C ILE A 110 4.52 -2.72 8.93
N ILE A 111 5.37 -2.62 7.90
CA ILE A 111 5.58 -3.71 6.93
C ILE A 111 6.11 -4.96 7.64
N GLU A 112 7.13 -4.81 8.47
CA GLU A 112 7.72 -5.92 9.24
C GLU A 112 6.71 -6.53 10.22
N ARG A 113 5.89 -5.71 10.87
CA ARG A 113 4.81 -6.19 11.74
C ARG A 113 3.81 -7.05 10.97
N VAL A 114 3.37 -6.60 9.80
CA VAL A 114 2.38 -7.33 8.98
C VAL A 114 2.96 -8.66 8.49
N ILE A 115 4.21 -8.68 8.04
CA ILE A 115 4.90 -9.91 7.62
C ILE A 115 5.03 -10.88 8.80
N SER A 116 5.42 -10.39 9.97
CA SER A 116 5.52 -11.20 11.18
C SER A 116 4.17 -11.81 11.58
N GLU A 117 3.09 -11.02 11.59
CA GLU A 117 1.75 -11.50 11.90
C GLU A 117 1.22 -12.50 10.88
N TYR A 118 1.53 -12.33 9.59
CA TYR A 118 1.21 -13.32 8.57
C TYR A 118 1.86 -14.68 8.86
N HIS A 119 3.15 -14.70 9.21
CA HIS A 119 3.83 -15.94 9.54
C HIS A 119 3.31 -16.60 10.83
N ARG A 120 2.72 -15.82 11.75
CA ARG A 120 2.16 -16.33 13.01
C ARG A 120 0.73 -16.84 12.87
N CYS A 121 -0.07 -16.27 11.98
CA CYS A 121 -1.50 -16.58 11.92
C CYS A 121 -1.81 -17.95 11.28
N GLY A 122 -0.88 -18.50 10.49
CA GLY A 122 -1.05 -19.81 9.84
C GLY A 122 -2.14 -19.85 8.77
N LYS A 123 -2.54 -18.69 8.24
CA LYS A 123 -3.56 -18.54 7.20
C LYS A 123 -2.94 -18.35 5.81
N GLU A 124 -3.74 -18.58 4.77
CA GLU A 124 -3.29 -18.44 3.38
C GLU A 124 -3.06 -16.97 3.01
N ALA A 125 -3.93 -16.09 3.50
CA ALA A 125 -3.90 -14.66 3.26
C ALA A 125 -4.04 -13.86 4.57
N LEU A 126 -3.66 -12.59 4.52
CA LEU A 126 -3.87 -11.63 5.59
C LEU A 126 -4.33 -10.29 5.00
N SER A 127 -5.40 -9.70 5.52
CA SER A 127 -5.73 -8.29 5.24
C SER A 127 -5.51 -7.42 6.46
N VAL A 128 -4.98 -6.24 6.24
CA VAL A 128 -4.84 -5.22 7.28
C VAL A 128 -6.04 -4.29 7.23
N ARG A 129 -6.67 -4.13 8.38
CA ARG A 129 -7.74 -3.16 8.60
C ARG A 129 -7.36 -2.25 9.75
N VAL A 130 -7.92 -1.06 9.74
CA VAL A 130 -7.82 -0.15 10.88
C VAL A 130 -9.20 0.26 11.35
N GLU A 131 -9.33 0.49 12.65
CA GLU A 131 -10.59 0.94 13.23
C GLU A 131 -10.94 2.36 12.77
N ALA A 132 -12.21 2.54 12.41
CA ALA A 132 -12.75 3.80 11.93
C ALA A 132 -12.98 4.80 13.08
N HIS A 133 -11.91 5.30 13.69
CA HIS A 133 -11.94 6.34 14.73
C HIS A 133 -12.29 7.73 14.15
N GLY A 134 -13.47 7.88 13.54
CA GLY A 134 -13.90 9.13 12.91
C GLY A 134 -13.27 9.43 11.54
N ALA A 135 -12.42 8.54 11.02
CA ALA A 135 -11.89 8.62 9.66
C ALA A 135 -13.04 8.54 8.64
N SER A 136 -13.17 9.53 7.76
CA SER A 136 -14.17 9.51 6.68
C SER A 136 -13.70 8.61 5.55
N SER A 137 -14.25 7.40 5.47
CA SER A 137 -14.02 6.46 4.37
C SER A 137 -15.32 6.11 3.68
N ARG A 138 -15.27 5.74 2.41
CA ARG A 138 -16.42 5.18 1.68
C ARG A 138 -16.43 3.65 1.69
N GLN A 139 -15.46 3.03 2.35
CA GLN A 139 -15.24 1.58 2.35
C GLN A 139 -15.23 1.02 3.78
N TYR A 140 -16.22 1.42 4.60
CA TYR A 140 -16.37 0.81 5.92
C TYR A 140 -16.75 -0.67 5.78
N LEU A 141 -16.06 -1.51 6.52
CA LEU A 141 -16.36 -2.91 6.71
C LEU A 141 -16.66 -3.13 8.19
N GLN A 142 -17.74 -3.85 8.48
CA GLN A 142 -18.10 -4.19 9.85
C GLN A 142 -17.55 -5.57 10.20
N THR A 143 -16.95 -5.68 11.38
CA THR A 143 -16.55 -6.98 11.96
C THR A 143 -17.77 -7.70 12.54
N ASN A 144 -17.63 -9.00 12.84
CA ASN A 144 -18.69 -9.78 13.49
C ASN A 144 -19.07 -9.24 14.89
N THR A 145 -18.18 -8.48 15.53
CA THR A 145 -18.42 -7.83 16.83
C THR A 145 -19.01 -6.44 16.71
N GLY A 146 -19.29 -5.97 15.48
CA GLY A 146 -19.92 -4.67 15.23
C GLY A 146 -18.95 -3.50 15.06
N VAL A 147 -17.65 -3.71 15.27
CA VAL A 147 -16.61 -2.66 15.09
C VAL A 147 -16.49 -2.29 13.61
N LEU A 148 -16.55 -0.98 13.32
CA LEU A 148 -16.34 -0.43 11.99
C LEU A 148 -14.85 -0.31 11.70
N THR A 149 -14.44 -0.85 10.57
CA THR A 149 -13.05 -0.89 10.11
C THR A 149 -12.96 -0.40 8.68
N ILE A 150 -11.76 -0.02 8.25
CA ILE A 150 -11.46 0.34 6.87
C ILE A 150 -10.25 -0.47 6.38
N PRO A 151 -10.24 -0.94 5.12
CA PRO A 151 -9.07 -1.59 4.55
C PRO A 151 -7.88 -0.62 4.53
N ALA A 152 -6.72 -1.07 5.00
CA ALA A 152 -5.50 -0.26 5.02
C ALA A 152 -4.75 -0.29 3.68
N GLY A 153 -5.23 -1.03 2.67
CA GLY A 153 -4.54 -1.19 1.37
C GLY A 153 -3.24 -1.99 1.43
N LEU A 154 -3.02 -2.76 2.50
CA LEU A 154 -1.85 -3.59 2.76
C LEU A 154 -2.32 -5.01 3.07
N ASN A 155 -1.97 -5.98 2.23
CA ASN A 155 -2.44 -7.37 2.35
C ASN A 155 -1.30 -8.34 2.07
N VAL A 156 -1.43 -9.59 2.50
CA VAL A 156 -0.61 -10.72 2.04
C VAL A 156 -1.53 -11.71 1.35
N VAL A 157 -1.15 -12.18 0.17
CA VAL A 157 -1.88 -13.22 -0.57
C VAL A 157 -0.92 -14.33 -0.98
N HIS A 158 -1.42 -15.54 -1.16
CA HIS A 158 -0.64 -16.67 -1.64
C HIS A 158 -0.70 -16.77 -3.16
N GLY A 159 0.44 -16.65 -3.84
CA GLY A 159 0.50 -16.63 -5.31
C GLY A 159 -0.04 -17.91 -5.96
N ALA A 160 0.25 -19.08 -5.39
CA ALA A 160 -0.26 -20.35 -5.89
C ALA A 160 -1.80 -20.49 -5.84
N HIS A 161 -2.50 -19.66 -5.04
CA HIS A 161 -3.95 -19.73 -4.83
C HIS A 161 -4.66 -18.47 -5.30
N ILE A 162 -4.04 -17.70 -6.20
CA ILE A 162 -4.56 -16.38 -6.59
C ILE A 162 -5.90 -16.42 -7.33
N ASP A 163 -6.25 -17.56 -7.92
CA ASP A 163 -7.47 -17.76 -8.70
C ASP A 163 -8.68 -18.22 -7.86
N ARG A 164 -8.53 -18.32 -6.52
CA ARG A 164 -9.62 -18.69 -5.62
C ARG A 164 -9.62 -17.83 -4.36
N ALA A 165 -10.74 -17.87 -3.64
CA ALA A 165 -10.79 -17.37 -2.28
C ALA A 165 -9.76 -18.10 -1.40
N GLN A 166 -9.09 -17.33 -0.55
CA GLN A 166 -8.07 -17.80 0.38
C GLN A 166 -8.60 -17.67 1.80
N ASP A 167 -8.26 -18.64 2.66
CA ASP A 167 -8.55 -18.54 4.09
C ASP A 167 -7.75 -17.36 4.67
N GLU A 168 -8.48 -16.32 5.08
CA GLU A 168 -7.92 -15.00 5.41
C GLU A 168 -7.87 -14.77 6.92
N TYR A 169 -6.74 -14.24 7.39
CA TYR A 169 -6.64 -13.59 8.68
C TYR A 169 -6.88 -12.08 8.55
N VAL A 170 -7.80 -11.52 9.34
CA VAL A 170 -8.02 -10.07 9.38
C VAL A 170 -7.24 -9.48 10.55
N LEU A 171 -6.15 -8.78 10.26
CA LEU A 171 -5.35 -8.06 11.24
C LEU A 171 -5.91 -6.65 11.42
N ILE A 172 -6.44 -6.34 12.61
CA ILE A 172 -6.90 -4.99 12.96
C ILE A 172 -5.76 -4.26 13.68
N LEU A 173 -5.38 -3.08 13.17
CA LEU A 173 -4.36 -2.22 13.76
C LEU A 173 -4.97 -0.90 14.24
N GLU A 174 -4.49 -0.42 15.39
CA GLU A 174 -4.82 0.90 15.95
C GLU A 174 -3.79 1.97 15.52
N ASP A 175 -3.31 1.89 14.27
CA ASP A 175 -2.40 2.88 13.71
C ASP A 175 -3.17 3.82 12.76
N PRO A 176 -3.48 5.07 13.16
CA PRO A 176 -4.23 6.00 12.32
C PRO A 176 -3.49 6.37 11.03
N SER A 177 -2.19 6.14 10.95
CA SER A 177 -1.41 6.40 9.73
C SER A 177 -1.84 5.48 8.57
N LEU A 178 -2.37 4.30 8.87
CA LEU A 178 -2.91 3.34 7.91
C LEU A 178 -4.38 3.59 7.52
N ALA A 179 -5.04 4.56 8.15
CA ALA A 179 -6.38 5.01 7.76
C ALA A 179 -6.36 5.99 6.58
N ALA A 180 -5.17 6.42 6.14
CA ALA A 180 -4.95 7.56 5.27
C ALA A 180 -4.68 7.21 3.81
N ASN A 181 -5.45 6.29 3.21
CA ASN A 181 -5.38 6.09 1.75
C ASN A 181 -5.76 7.39 1.05
N VAL A 182 -4.81 7.97 0.31
CA VAL A 182 -5.04 9.22 -0.42
C VAL A 182 -5.83 8.91 -1.69
N ASN A 183 -7.13 9.17 -1.67
CA ASN A 183 -8.02 8.95 -2.81
C ASN A 183 -8.42 10.26 -3.50
N TYR A 184 -8.39 11.37 -2.77
CA TYR A 184 -8.75 12.72 -3.20
C TYR A 184 -7.70 13.74 -2.74
N ARG A 185 -7.63 14.91 -3.40
CA ARG A 185 -6.70 15.99 -2.98
C ARG A 185 -6.90 16.42 -1.52
N LYS A 186 -8.13 16.42 -1.03
CA LYS A 186 -8.45 16.77 0.36
C LYS A 186 -7.82 15.81 1.39
N ASP A 187 -7.50 14.58 0.98
CA ASP A 187 -6.90 13.57 1.86
C ASP A 187 -5.39 13.87 2.09
N LEU A 188 -4.78 14.68 1.21
CA LEU A 188 -3.39 15.12 1.36
C LEU A 188 -3.19 15.94 2.63
N THR A 189 -4.14 16.81 2.97
CA THR A 189 -4.04 17.66 4.17
C THR A 189 -3.88 16.85 5.46
N TYR A 190 -4.58 15.71 5.57
CA TYR A 190 -4.42 14.81 6.72
C TYR A 190 -3.02 14.19 6.76
N CYS A 191 -2.51 13.76 5.61
CA CYS A 191 -1.16 13.22 5.51
C CYS A 191 -0.10 14.29 5.83
N GLU A 192 -0.26 15.51 5.33
CA GLU A 192 0.62 16.65 5.59
C GLU A 192 0.69 16.99 7.09
N GLN A 193 -0.46 16.97 7.78
CA GLN A 193 -0.52 17.19 9.22
C GLN A 193 0.26 16.13 10.01
N ILE A 194 0.15 14.86 9.64
CA ILE A 194 0.92 13.78 10.27
C ILE A 194 2.41 13.93 9.98
N PHE A 195 2.80 14.31 8.76
CA PHE A 195 4.20 14.58 8.42
C PHE A 195 4.77 15.75 9.23
N ALA A 196 4.03 16.86 9.34
CA ALA A 196 4.43 18.01 10.14
C ALA A 196 4.55 17.69 11.63
N GLY A 197 3.64 16.87 12.16
CA GLY A 197 3.69 16.39 13.55
C GLY A 197 4.93 15.56 13.86
N LYS A 198 5.30 14.63 12.97
CA LYS A 198 6.51 13.79 13.12
C LYS A 198 7.81 14.62 13.07
N HIS A 199 7.89 15.60 12.16
CA HIS A 199 9.06 16.48 12.08
C HIS A 199 9.18 17.43 13.29
N GLY A 200 8.05 17.89 13.85
CA GLY A 200 8.06 18.70 15.07
C GLY A 200 8.47 17.94 16.34
N GLU A 201 8.31 16.62 16.37
CA GLU A 201 8.78 15.76 17.47
C GLU A 201 10.29 15.47 17.37
N ASP A 202 10.81 15.24 16.15
CA ASP A 202 12.26 15.04 15.93
C ASP A 202 13.09 16.29 16.24
N GLU A 203 12.61 17.50 15.89
CA GLU A 203 13.27 18.76 16.27
C GLU A 203 13.27 19.01 17.79
N ARG A 204 12.18 18.63 18.48
CA ARG A 204 12.11 18.74 19.96
C ARG A 204 13.00 17.72 20.67
N ARG A 205 13.33 16.60 20.03
CA ARG A 205 14.26 15.60 20.55
C ARG A 205 15.72 16.04 20.39
N HIS A 206 16.05 16.67 19.26
CA HIS A 206 17.38 17.26 19.03
C HIS A 206 17.70 18.49 19.90
N LEU A 207 16.68 19.16 20.45
CA LEU A 207 16.86 20.29 21.38
C LEU A 207 16.95 19.86 22.87
N ARG A 208 16.92 18.54 23.15
CA ARG A 208 16.97 17.97 24.51
C ARG A 208 18.19 17.08 24.77
N GLU A 209 19.15 17.05 23.85
CA GLU A 209 20.50 16.49 24.03
C GLU A 209 21.53 17.62 24.18
#